data_AF-A0A359LSK8-F1
#
_entry.id   AF-A0A359LSK8-F1
#
_cell.length_a   1.000
_cell.length_b   1.000
_cell.length_c   1.000
_cell.angle_alpha   90.00
_cell.angle_beta   90.00
_cell.angle_gamma   90.00
#
_symmetry.space_group_name_H-M   'P 1'
#
loop_
_entity.id
_entity.type
_entity.pdbx_description
1 polymer ?
#
loop_
_entity_poly.entity_id
_entity_poly.type
_entity_poly.pdbx_seq_one_letter_code
_entity_poly.pdbx_strand_id
1 'polypeptide(L)'
;NTLGNLIVDPRAGVTVMDFTANRMLQMTGAAKVEWSQLDEQGLTGGTGRFWTFKIQCWLILPLPIQARWEFLDASPYNPRPPAAGSTPRG
;
A
#
# COMPACT_ATOMS: atom_id res chain seq x y z
N ASN A 1 -6.52 -3.82 -14.55
CA ASN A 1 -5.61 -4.88 -14.08
C ASN A 1 -4.38 -4.86 -14.98
N THR A 2 -3.39 -4.02 -14.65
CA THR A 2 -2.28 -3.70 -15.57
C THR A 2 -0.91 -4.02 -14.99
N LEU A 3 -0.80 -4.85 -13.94
CA LEU A 3 0.50 -5.30 -13.41
C LEU A 3 1.34 -6.10 -14.42
N GLY A 4 0.78 -6.44 -15.59
CA GLY A 4 1.53 -7.06 -16.68
C GLY A 4 2.72 -6.21 -17.16
N ASN A 5 2.66 -4.87 -17.04
CA ASN A 5 3.81 -4.02 -17.34
C ASN A 5 5.00 -4.29 -16.40
N LEU A 6 4.74 -4.64 -15.13
CA LEU A 6 5.76 -4.95 -14.12
C LEU A 6 6.48 -6.28 -14.38
N ILE A 7 5.90 -7.16 -15.21
CA ILE A 7 6.57 -8.38 -15.66
C ILE A 7 7.71 -8.03 -16.64
N VAL A 8 7.49 -7.01 -17.47
CA VAL A 8 8.43 -6.58 -18.52
C VAL A 8 9.46 -5.60 -17.95
N ASP A 9 9.01 -4.67 -17.10
CA ASP A 9 9.87 -3.67 -16.46
C ASP A 9 9.54 -3.58 -14.96
N PRO A 10 10.45 -4.02 -14.08
CA PRO A 10 10.17 -4.04 -12.65
C PRO A 10 10.17 -2.64 -12.03
N ARG A 11 10.63 -1.59 -12.73
CA ARG A 11 10.71 -0.23 -12.16
C ARG A 11 9.31 0.31 -11.88
N ALA A 12 9.07 0.69 -10.64
CA ALA A 12 7.76 1.18 -10.20
C ALA A 12 7.87 2.29 -9.17
N GLY A 13 6.84 3.13 -9.15
CA GLY A 13 6.59 4.13 -8.12
C GLY A 13 5.31 3.80 -7.35
N VAL A 14 5.35 3.96 -6.03
CA VAL A 14 4.20 3.77 -5.13
C VAL A 14 4.00 5.04 -4.33
N THR A 15 2.76 5.53 -4.27
CA THR A 15 2.39 6.71 -3.48
C THR A 15 1.31 6.34 -2.49
N VAL A 16 1.52 6.66 -1.21
CA VAL A 16 0.55 6.50 -0.13
C VAL A 16 0.19 7.87 0.41
N MET A 17 -1.11 8.14 0.56
CA MET A 17 -1.62 9.43 1.06
C MET A 17 -1.95 9.33 2.55
N ASP A 18 -1.56 10.36 3.30
CA ASP A 18 -1.98 10.61 4.67
C ASP A 18 -2.95 11.81 4.64
N PHE A 19 -4.24 11.49 4.58
CA PHE A 19 -5.31 12.49 4.44
C PHE A 19 -5.42 13.40 5.67
N THR A 20 -5.10 12.89 6.86
CA THR A 20 -5.17 13.66 8.12
C THR A 20 -4.05 14.68 8.21
N ALA A 21 -2.81 14.28 7.87
CA ALA A 21 -1.67 15.18 7.90
C ALA A 21 -1.42 15.94 6.58
N ASN A 22 -2.32 15.81 5.59
CA ASN A 22 -2.24 16.43 4.27
C ASN A 22 -0.86 16.28 3.60
N ARG A 23 -0.33 15.06 3.61
CA ARG A 23 0.99 14.72 3.06
C ARG A 23 0.95 13.40 2.32
N MET A 24 2.00 13.14 1.55
CA MET A 24 2.17 11.89 0.81
C MET A 24 3.56 11.32 1.01
N LEU A 25 3.62 10.00 1.10
CA LEU A 25 4.85 9.22 0.98
C LEU A 25 4.96 8.75 -0.46
N GLN A 26 6.02 9.16 -1.15
CA GLN A 26 6.39 8.61 -2.46
C GLN A 26 7.58 7.69 -2.32
N MET A 27 7.51 6.55 -2.98
CA MET A 27 8.57 5.56 -3.02
C MET A 27 8.83 5.17 -4.46
N THR A 28 10.10 4.99 -4.80
CA THR A 28 10.55 4.42 -6.08
C THR A 28 11.36 3.18 -5.81
N GLY A 29 11.29 2.21 -6.72
CA GLY A 29 11.96 0.93 -6.55
C GLY A 29 11.61 -0.07 -7.61
N ALA A 30 11.69 -1.35 -7.23
CA ALA A 30 11.40 -2.48 -8.10
C ALA A 30 10.24 -3.30 -7.55
N ALA A 31 9.24 -3.59 -8.39
CA ALA A 31 8.13 -4.48 -8.08
C ALA A 31 8.32 -5.85 -8.72
N LYS A 32 7.85 -6.89 -8.04
CA LYS A 32 7.77 -8.25 -8.59
C LYS A 32 6.40 -8.84 -8.27
N VAL A 33 5.70 -9.31 -9.29
CA VAL A 33 4.40 -9.98 -9.13
C VAL A 33 4.62 -11.46 -8.81
N GLU A 34 3.97 -11.97 -7.76
CA GLU A 34 4.04 -13.36 -7.34
C GLU A 34 2.79 -14.10 -7.85
N TRP A 35 2.95 -14.85 -8.94
CA TRP A 35 1.83 -15.49 -9.66
C TRP A 35 1.40 -16.84 -9.09
N SER A 36 2.28 -17.52 -8.35
CA SER A 36 2.07 -18.87 -7.85
C SER A 36 1.70 -18.92 -6.36
N GLN A 37 1.53 -17.76 -5.73
CA GLN A 37 1.21 -17.71 -4.31
C GLN A 37 -0.29 -17.90 -4.11
N LEU A 38 -0.65 -18.97 -3.40
CA LEU A 38 -2.03 -19.22 -2.99
C LEU A 38 -2.46 -18.17 -1.97
N ASP A 39 -3.69 -17.66 -2.13
CA ASP A 39 -4.31 -16.71 -1.21
C ASP A 39 -5.42 -17.40 -0.40
N GLU A 40 -5.05 -18.44 0.34
CA GLU A 40 -6.00 -19.25 1.12
C GLU A 40 -6.78 -18.43 2.16
N GLN A 41 -6.17 -17.35 2.66
CA GLN A 41 -6.77 -16.46 3.67
C GLN A 41 -7.43 -15.22 3.07
N GLY A 42 -7.47 -15.07 1.73
CA GLY A 42 -8.13 -13.96 1.05
C GLY A 42 -7.49 -12.59 1.29
N LEU A 43 -6.20 -12.55 1.62
CA LEU A 43 -5.44 -11.33 1.95
C LEU A 43 -5.34 -10.35 0.77
N THR A 44 -5.48 -10.84 -0.46
CA THR A 44 -5.38 -10.00 -1.67
C THR A 44 -6.67 -9.24 -2.00
N GLY A 45 -7.70 -9.34 -1.15
CA GLY A 45 -8.99 -8.69 -1.37
C GLY A 45 -9.72 -9.21 -2.60
N GLY A 46 -9.51 -10.49 -2.96
CA GLY A 46 -10.13 -11.15 -4.11
C GLY A 46 -9.36 -11.00 -5.43
N THR A 47 -8.19 -10.38 -5.44
CA THR A 47 -7.39 -10.22 -6.68
C THR A 47 -6.52 -11.43 -7.02
N GLY A 48 -6.25 -12.29 -6.03
CA GLY A 48 -5.44 -13.51 -6.12
C GLY A 48 -3.97 -13.26 -6.46
N ARG A 49 -3.48 -12.02 -6.28
CA ARG A 49 -2.16 -11.61 -6.74
C ARG A 49 -1.42 -10.88 -5.64
N PHE A 50 -0.36 -11.50 -5.16
CA PHE A 50 0.62 -10.81 -4.35
C PHE A 50 1.67 -10.16 -5.24
N TRP A 51 2.29 -9.11 -4.72
CA TRP A 51 3.47 -8.53 -5.31
C TRP A 51 4.36 -8.00 -4.19
N THR A 52 5.67 -8.01 -4.43
CA THR A 52 6.66 -7.44 -3.54
C THR A 52 7.17 -6.14 -4.13
N PHE A 53 7.49 -5.18 -3.26
CA PHE A 53 8.08 -3.91 -3.65
C PHE A 53 9.37 -3.66 -2.87
N LYS A 54 10.50 -3.67 -3.57
CA LYS A 54 11.78 -3.32 -3.00
C LYS A 54 12.01 -1.83 -3.16
N ILE A 55 11.90 -1.09 -2.06
CA ILE A 55 12.11 0.36 -2.01
C ILE A 55 13.59 0.66 -2.26
N GLN A 56 13.86 1.61 -3.14
CA GLN A 56 15.21 2.14 -3.41
C GLN A 56 15.36 3.56 -2.85
N CYS A 57 14.37 4.41 -3.10
CA CYS A 57 14.34 5.77 -2.60
C CYS A 57 12.93 6.13 -2.14
N TRP A 58 12.83 7.01 -1.15
CA TRP A 58 11.55 7.51 -0.67
C TRP A 58 11.66 8.96 -0.24
N LEU A 59 10.52 9.65 -0.27
CA LEU A 59 10.38 11.02 0.21
C LEU A 59 8.97 11.24 0.78
N ILE A 60 8.87 12.12 1.77
CA ILE A 60 7.60 12.59 2.31
C ILE A 60 7.45 14.06 1.90
N LEU A 61 6.31 14.39 1.30
CA LEU A 61 6.00 15.72 0.80
C LEU A 61 4.64 16.19 1.32
N PRO A 62 4.48 17.49 1.62
CA PRO A 62 3.15 18.06 1.79
C PRO A 62 2.38 17.97 0.46
N LEU A 63 1.06 17.80 0.53
CA LEU A 63 0.23 17.84 -0.67
C LEU A 63 0.18 19.28 -1.21
N PRO A 64 0.40 19.49 -2.54
CA PRO A 64 0.49 20.82 -3.13
C PRO A 64 -0.85 21.59 -3.16
N ILE A 65 -1.97 20.89 -2.95
CA ILE A 65 -3.30 21.47 -2.77
C ILE A 65 -3.75 21.15 -1.34
N GLN A 66 -4.40 22.10 -0.68
CA GLN A 66 -5.23 21.81 0.51
C GLN A 66 -6.42 20.97 0.05
N ALA A 67 -6.17 19.69 -0.20
CA ALA A 67 -7.21 18.79 -0.64
C ALA A 67 -8.17 18.60 0.54
N ARG A 68 -9.40 19.09 0.37
CA ARG A 68 -10.45 18.93 1.38
C ARG A 68 -11.04 17.54 1.21
N TRP A 69 -10.67 16.64 2.10
CA TRP A 69 -11.19 15.28 2.17
C TRP A 69 -12.17 15.17 3.33
N GLU A 70 -13.28 14.48 3.10
CA GLU A 70 -14.21 14.05 4.13
C GLU A 70 -14.07 12.53 4.27
N PHE A 71 -13.84 12.06 5.50
CA PHE A 71 -13.84 10.63 5.76
C PHE A 71 -15.28 10.12 5.74
N LEU A 72 -15.60 9.24 4.80
CA LEU A 72 -16.92 8.61 4.69
C LEU A 72 -16.97 7.29 5.45
N ASP A 73 -16.24 6.29 4.96
CA ASP A 73 -16.06 5.01 5.62
C ASP A 73 -14.77 4.34 5.11
N ALA A 74 -14.22 3.42 5.89
CA ALA A 74 -13.15 2.55 5.44
C ALA A 74 -13.73 1.46 4.51
N SER A 75 -12.95 1.02 3.53
CA SER A 75 -13.34 -0.14 2.73
C SER A 75 -13.48 -1.36 3.66
N PRO A 76 -14.57 -2.13 3.57
CA PRO A 76 -14.73 -3.37 4.36
C PRO A 76 -13.67 -4.43 4.00
N TYR A 77 -12.96 -4.26 2.87
CA TYR A 77 -11.88 -5.14 2.44
C TYR A 77 -10.51 -4.73 2.97
N ASN A 78 -10.39 -3.61 3.69
CA ASN A 78 -9.13 -3.24 4.32
C ASN A 78 -8.77 -4.30 5.38
N PRO A 79 -7.49 -4.68 5.48
CA PRO A 79 -7.05 -5.58 6.55
C PRO A 79 -7.39 -4.95 7.90
N ARG A 80 -7.86 -5.78 8.84
CA ARG A 80 -8.10 -5.31 10.20
C ARG A 80 -6.78 -4.82 10.79
N PRO A 81 -6.76 -3.66 11.45
CA PRO A 81 -5.58 -3.25 12.20
C PRO A 81 -5.18 -4.39 13.15
N PRO A 82 -3.88 -4.69 13.31
CA PRO A 82 -3.45 -5.61 14.34
C PRO A 82 -4.01 -5.14 15.68
N ALA A 83 -4.52 -6.07 16.49
CA ALA A 83 -5.01 -5.75 17.83
C ALA A 83 -3.90 -4.97 18.55
N ALA A 84 -4.23 -3.81 19.12
CA ALA A 84 -3.28 -3.03 19.89
C ALA A 84 -2.67 -3.95 20.95
N GLY A 85 -1.40 -4.30 20.79
CA GLY A 85 -0.69 -5.16 21.71
C GLY A 85 -0.80 -4.54 23.10
N SER A 86 -1.27 -5.32 24.06
CA SER A 86 -1.23 -4.96 25.46
C SER A 86 0.20 -4.52 25.80
N THR A 87 0.39 -3.24 26.09
CA THR A 87 1.65 -2.71 26.62
C THR A 87 2.05 -3.59 27.80
N PRO A 88 3.24 -4.22 27.81
CA PRO A 88 3.72 -4.84 29.02
C PRO A 88 4.02 -3.69 29.99
N ARG A 89 3.25 -3.62 31.09
CA ARG A 89 3.71 -2.89 32.28
C ARG A 89 4.77 -3.76 32.94
N GLY A 90 6.01 -3.31 32.92
CA GLY A 90 7.15 -3.88 33.64
C GLY A 90 8.20 -2.80 33.81
#